data_AF-A0AB34Z6V4-F1
#
_entry.id   AF-A0AB34Z6V4-F1
#
_cell.length_a   1.000
_cell.length_b   1.000
_cell.length_c   1.000
_cell.angle_alpha   90.00
_cell.angle_beta   90.00
_cell.angle_gamma   90.00
#
_symmetry.space_group_name_H-M   'P 1'
#
loop_
_entity.id
_entity.type
_entity.pdbx_description
1 polymer ?
#
loop_
_entity_poly.entity_id
_entity_poly.type
_entity_poly.pdbx_seq_one_letter_code
_entity_poly.pdbx_strand_id
1 'polypeptide(L)'
;MPLAPALAQADLRTEGDVAKAQSAYEAEVPVNSQSESDRPGALARALGAVLGKVSGDRGVMSRPGVSQALRSAPSYVENYDYRQDQGTSRTGAPTFRTVLVARFRQSDVDGLIAALGLPVWPLPRPKPVLWLAIDDGSGPRLVGVAQANAARSVLDRAIERGYRLGLPGGAAAEQVLAGAIWRKDTAAVARASAKYSPPMQLIGKLYRNDAGWTADWVFVDNGNVLSSWTSSDGDARRAMAAGADGAADALVKRYAKRVDSGVPGVYRAVITGIGSADDYLRISAALQGVSVVRSIRPVSANGDRMEVDLELLTGISGLNRMLGDNSPLVPVSVPTEGPIILENEHAEYRLK
;
A
#
# COMPACT_ATOMS: atom_id res chain seq x y z
N MET A 1 -33.01 -47.24 -31.79
CA MET A 1 -31.64 -47.12 -31.24
C MET A 1 -30.96 -45.90 -31.84
N PRO A 2 -30.05 -45.22 -31.12
CA PRO A 2 -30.14 -43.78 -30.84
C PRO A 2 -28.94 -42.93 -31.31
N LEU A 3 -29.15 -41.60 -31.22
CA LEU A 3 -28.25 -40.47 -30.90
C LEU A 3 -26.78 -40.48 -31.33
N ALA A 4 -26.37 -39.41 -32.03
CA ALA A 4 -25.03 -38.83 -31.91
C ALA A 4 -25.15 -37.30 -31.75
N PRO A 5 -24.54 -36.69 -30.71
CA PRO A 5 -24.73 -35.30 -30.34
C PRO A 5 -23.79 -34.35 -31.09
N ALA A 6 -24.21 -33.09 -31.21
CA ALA A 6 -23.39 -31.98 -31.67
C ALA A 6 -22.22 -31.77 -30.70
N LEU A 7 -20.98 -31.84 -31.22
CA LEU A 7 -19.78 -31.45 -30.51
C LEU A 7 -19.77 -29.93 -30.32
N ALA A 8 -20.09 -29.48 -29.11
CA ALA A 8 -19.71 -28.16 -28.65
C ALA A 8 -18.18 -28.13 -28.53
N GLN A 9 -17.50 -27.42 -29.43
CA GLN A 9 -16.09 -27.09 -29.30
C GLN A 9 -15.95 -26.18 -28.06
N ALA A 10 -15.58 -26.79 -26.94
CA ALA A 10 -14.96 -26.08 -25.83
C ALA A 10 -13.51 -25.81 -26.24
N ASP A 11 -13.26 -24.63 -26.80
CA ASP A 11 -11.91 -24.11 -26.94
C ASP A 11 -11.34 -23.84 -25.54
N LEU A 12 -10.64 -24.84 -25.01
CA LEU A 12 -9.65 -24.69 -23.95
C LEU A 12 -8.59 -23.71 -24.45
N ARG A 13 -8.77 -22.44 -24.11
CA ARG A 13 -7.75 -21.40 -24.27
C ARG A 13 -6.67 -21.65 -23.22
N THR A 14 -5.73 -22.53 -23.56
CA THR A 14 -4.52 -22.79 -22.78
C THR A 14 -3.53 -21.65 -23.02
N GLU A 15 -2.88 -21.18 -21.94
CA GLU A 15 -1.69 -20.32 -21.92
C GLU A 15 -1.85 -18.88 -22.45
N GLY A 16 -2.66 -18.08 -21.74
CA GLY A 16 -2.45 -16.64 -21.64
C GLY A 16 -2.04 -16.28 -20.21
N ASP A 17 -1.05 -15.42 -20.04
CA ASP A 17 -0.55 -14.94 -18.74
C ASP A 17 -1.68 -14.76 -17.73
N VAL A 18 -1.67 -15.58 -16.68
CA VAL A 18 -2.57 -15.42 -15.55
C VAL A 18 -2.22 -14.09 -14.90
N ALA A 19 -3.08 -13.06 -15.06
CA ALA A 19 -2.87 -11.74 -14.48
C ALA A 19 -2.58 -11.89 -12.98
N LYS A 20 -1.35 -11.53 -12.59
CA LYS A 20 -0.87 -11.55 -11.20
C LYS A 20 -0.24 -10.21 -10.88
N ALA A 21 -0.50 -9.68 -9.69
CA ALA A 21 0.17 -8.47 -9.24
C ALA A 21 1.66 -8.76 -8.98
N GLN A 22 2.53 -8.22 -9.84
CA GLN A 22 3.98 -8.33 -9.75
C GLN A 22 4.63 -7.01 -9.31
N SER A 23 3.94 -5.89 -9.53
CA SER A 23 4.41 -4.54 -9.20
C SER A 23 3.84 -4.01 -7.88
N ALA A 24 4.51 -3.00 -7.31
CA ALA A 24 4.00 -2.25 -6.15
C ALA A 24 2.72 -1.45 -6.47
N TYR A 25 2.50 -1.13 -7.75
CA TYR A 25 1.37 -0.38 -8.27
C TYR A 25 0.23 -1.27 -8.77
N GLU A 26 0.30 -2.56 -8.46
CA GLU A 26 -0.75 -3.53 -8.78
C GLU A 26 -1.34 -4.12 -7.50
N ALA A 27 -2.61 -4.48 -7.53
CA ALA A 27 -3.24 -5.19 -6.43
C ALA A 27 -4.30 -6.18 -6.91
N GLU A 28 -4.41 -7.27 -6.15
CA GLU A 28 -5.40 -8.31 -6.35
C GLU A 28 -6.47 -8.19 -5.26
N VAL A 29 -7.72 -8.13 -5.67
CA VAL A 29 -8.85 -7.93 -4.76
C VAL A 29 -9.96 -8.93 -5.08
N PRO A 30 -10.38 -9.75 -4.11
CA PRO A 30 -11.54 -10.63 -4.26
C PRO A 30 -12.81 -9.83 -4.52
N VAL A 31 -13.60 -10.28 -5.49
CA VAL A 31 -14.88 -9.68 -5.88
C VAL A 31 -15.99 -10.73 -5.93
N ASN A 32 -17.22 -10.30 -5.66
CA ASN A 32 -18.39 -11.17 -5.72
C ASN A 32 -18.86 -11.36 -7.17
N SER A 33 -18.72 -10.34 -8.01
CA SER A 33 -19.10 -10.37 -9.42
C SER A 33 -18.16 -9.52 -10.28
N GLN A 34 -18.31 -9.62 -11.61
CA GLN A 34 -17.65 -8.77 -12.61
C GLN A 34 -18.52 -7.58 -13.05
N SER A 35 -19.63 -7.32 -12.36
CA SER A 35 -20.57 -6.26 -12.73
C SER A 35 -19.95 -4.87 -12.64
N GLU A 36 -20.46 -3.94 -13.45
CA GLU A 36 -20.00 -2.55 -13.44
C GLU A 36 -20.28 -1.84 -12.11
N SER A 37 -21.32 -2.25 -11.39
CA SER A 37 -21.68 -1.69 -10.08
C SER A 37 -20.70 -2.10 -8.97
N ASP A 38 -20.10 -3.28 -9.03
CA ASP A 38 -19.15 -3.76 -8.01
C ASP A 38 -17.72 -3.25 -8.25
N ARG A 39 -17.42 -2.84 -9.50
CA ARG A 39 -16.07 -2.45 -9.93
C ARG A 39 -15.49 -1.26 -9.16
N PRO A 40 -16.19 -0.13 -8.94
CA PRO A 40 -15.63 1.01 -8.22
C PRO A 40 -15.18 0.66 -6.80
N GLY A 41 -15.97 -0.14 -6.08
CA GLY A 41 -15.62 -0.58 -4.72
C GLY A 41 -14.43 -1.54 -4.69
N ALA A 42 -14.28 -2.39 -5.71
CA ALA A 42 -13.12 -3.25 -5.87
C ALA A 42 -11.84 -2.44 -6.18
N LEU A 43 -11.94 -1.45 -7.08
CA LEU A 43 -10.84 -0.54 -7.41
C LEU A 43 -10.41 0.32 -6.22
N ALA A 44 -11.35 0.80 -5.41
CA ALA A 44 -11.06 1.52 -4.17
C ALA A 44 -10.23 0.66 -3.19
N ARG A 45 -10.62 -0.62 -3.00
CA ARG A 45 -9.84 -1.55 -2.18
C ARG A 45 -8.46 -1.84 -2.79
N ALA A 46 -8.37 -1.95 -4.11
CA ALA A 46 -7.12 -2.21 -4.82
C ALA A 46 -6.15 -1.03 -4.68
N LEU A 47 -6.63 0.21 -4.86
CA LEU A 47 -5.84 1.41 -4.64
C LEU A 47 -5.36 1.49 -3.19
N GLY A 48 -6.22 1.15 -2.23
CA GLY A 48 -5.84 1.11 -0.83
C GLY A 48 -4.68 0.14 -0.54
N ALA A 49 -4.71 -1.04 -1.15
CA ALA A 49 -3.62 -2.01 -1.07
C ALA A 49 -2.34 -1.49 -1.74
N VAL A 50 -2.44 -0.80 -2.87
CA VAL A 50 -1.29 -0.16 -3.55
C VAL A 50 -0.68 0.94 -2.67
N LEU A 51 -1.50 1.84 -2.12
CA LEU A 51 -1.02 2.89 -1.22
C LEU A 51 -0.31 2.30 0.00
N GLY A 52 -0.82 1.21 0.57
CA GLY A 52 -0.15 0.47 1.65
C GLY A 52 1.19 -0.13 1.21
N LYS A 53 1.26 -0.70 0.01
CA LYS A 53 2.48 -1.29 -0.55
C LYS A 53 3.54 -0.27 -0.95
N VAL A 54 3.17 0.92 -1.38
CA VAL A 54 4.12 1.97 -1.79
C VAL A 54 4.58 2.79 -0.58
N SER A 55 3.70 3.02 0.39
CA SER A 55 4.05 3.80 1.59
C SER A 55 4.69 2.98 2.70
N GLY A 56 4.34 1.69 2.80
CA GLY A 56 4.69 0.86 3.94
C GLY A 56 3.97 1.26 5.24
N ASP A 57 3.03 2.21 5.19
CA ASP A 57 2.28 2.65 6.38
C ASP A 57 1.07 1.74 6.61
N ARG A 58 0.96 1.13 7.80
CA ARG A 58 -0.20 0.28 8.14
C ARG A 58 -1.48 1.09 8.34
N GLY A 59 -1.33 2.36 8.71
CA GLY A 59 -2.41 3.31 8.93
C GLY A 59 -2.74 4.12 7.70
N VAL A 60 -2.24 3.77 6.51
CA VAL A 60 -2.46 4.58 5.30
C VAL A 60 -3.94 4.86 5.03
N MET A 61 -4.82 3.91 5.33
CA MET A 61 -6.26 4.05 5.10
C MET A 61 -6.95 5.05 6.04
N SER A 62 -6.35 5.34 7.20
CA SER A 62 -6.86 6.33 8.15
C SER A 62 -6.22 7.71 7.98
N ARG A 63 -5.30 7.86 7.01
CA ARG A 63 -4.67 9.16 6.72
C ARG A 63 -5.69 10.13 6.11
N PRO A 64 -5.68 11.41 6.50
CA PRO A 64 -6.53 12.42 5.87
C PRO A 64 -6.35 12.43 4.35
N GLY A 65 -7.45 12.57 3.61
CA GLY A 65 -7.45 12.66 2.14
C GLY A 65 -7.40 11.31 1.41
N VAL A 66 -6.97 10.23 2.06
CA VAL A 66 -6.94 8.90 1.42
C VAL A 66 -8.34 8.42 1.09
N SER A 67 -9.32 8.56 2.00
CA SER A 67 -10.70 8.16 1.72
C SER A 67 -11.29 8.87 0.49
N GLN A 68 -10.95 10.13 0.26
CA GLN A 68 -11.35 10.88 -0.94
C GLN A 68 -10.68 10.29 -2.19
N ALA A 69 -9.37 10.02 -2.12
CA ALA A 69 -8.64 9.40 -3.22
C ALA A 69 -9.20 8.02 -3.58
N LEU A 70 -9.60 7.21 -2.60
CA LEU A 70 -10.21 5.90 -2.83
C LEU A 70 -11.55 5.99 -3.58
N ARG A 71 -12.33 7.05 -3.36
CA ARG A 71 -13.58 7.29 -4.13
C ARG A 71 -13.29 7.59 -5.60
N SER A 72 -12.18 8.26 -5.87
CA SER A 72 -11.70 8.57 -7.23
C SER A 72 -10.82 7.46 -7.81
N ALA A 73 -10.74 6.27 -7.19
CA ALA A 73 -9.85 5.19 -7.62
C ALA A 73 -9.89 4.84 -9.11
N PRO A 74 -11.07 4.79 -9.78
CA PRO A 74 -11.14 4.51 -11.22
C PRO A 74 -10.32 5.48 -12.08
N SER A 75 -10.16 6.73 -11.66
CA SER A 75 -9.38 7.72 -12.40
C SER A 75 -7.88 7.40 -12.45
N TYR A 76 -7.35 6.67 -11.47
CA TYR A 76 -5.92 6.34 -11.40
C TYR A 76 -5.57 5.00 -12.07
N VAL A 77 -6.57 4.27 -12.55
CA VAL A 77 -6.37 2.94 -13.15
C VAL A 77 -5.72 3.08 -14.52
N GLU A 78 -4.75 2.23 -14.78
CA GLU A 78 -4.17 2.04 -16.12
C GLU A 78 -4.95 0.95 -16.87
N ASN A 79 -5.11 -0.21 -16.23
CA ASN A 79 -5.93 -1.32 -16.71
C ASN A 79 -6.36 -2.22 -15.55
N TYR A 80 -7.32 -3.10 -15.79
CA TYR A 80 -7.73 -4.14 -14.87
C TYR A 80 -8.14 -5.40 -15.62
N ASP A 81 -8.01 -6.54 -14.95
CA ASP A 81 -8.43 -7.86 -15.45
C ASP A 81 -9.18 -8.63 -14.35
N TYR A 82 -9.85 -9.72 -14.71
CA TYR A 82 -10.52 -10.62 -13.79
C TYR A 82 -9.96 -12.04 -13.94
N ARG A 83 -9.40 -12.54 -12.84
CA ARG A 83 -8.97 -13.93 -12.72
C ARG A 83 -9.99 -14.75 -11.95
N GLN A 84 -10.30 -15.96 -12.43
CA GLN A 84 -11.04 -16.93 -11.63
C GLN A 84 -10.06 -17.94 -11.04
N ASP A 85 -9.96 -17.94 -9.71
CA ASP A 85 -9.19 -18.92 -8.96
C ASP A 85 -10.11 -20.09 -8.58
N GLN A 86 -9.80 -21.28 -9.10
CA GLN A 86 -10.47 -22.51 -8.71
C GLN A 86 -9.85 -23.05 -7.40
N GLY A 87 -10.68 -23.24 -6.39
CA GLY A 87 -10.34 -23.87 -5.13
C GLY A 87 -11.17 -25.13 -4.88
N THR A 88 -10.99 -25.70 -3.69
CA THR A 88 -11.75 -26.86 -3.24
C THR A 88 -12.26 -26.58 -1.84
N SER A 89 -13.55 -26.82 -1.60
CA SER A 89 -14.17 -26.68 -0.28
C SER A 89 -13.68 -27.77 0.67
N ARG A 90 -13.97 -27.63 1.98
CA ARG A 90 -13.74 -28.71 2.96
C ARG A 90 -14.48 -30.01 2.66
N THR A 91 -15.52 -29.96 1.81
CA THR A 91 -16.31 -31.13 1.39
C THR A 91 -15.84 -31.70 0.04
N GLY A 92 -14.76 -31.17 -0.55
CA GLY A 92 -14.24 -31.61 -1.84
C GLY A 92 -14.91 -30.99 -3.06
N ALA A 93 -15.91 -30.11 -2.87
CA ALA A 93 -16.60 -29.45 -3.98
C ALA A 93 -15.72 -28.32 -4.57
N PRO A 94 -15.68 -28.15 -5.90
CA PRO A 94 -14.95 -27.04 -6.51
C PRO A 94 -15.57 -25.70 -6.08
N THR A 95 -14.72 -24.76 -5.69
CA THR A 95 -15.10 -23.37 -5.40
C THR A 95 -14.45 -22.46 -6.44
N PHE A 96 -15.15 -21.39 -6.82
CA PHE A 96 -14.61 -20.40 -7.74
C PHE A 96 -14.55 -19.06 -7.02
N ARG A 97 -13.39 -18.41 -7.06
CA ARG A 97 -13.18 -17.08 -6.51
C ARG A 97 -12.79 -16.15 -7.64
N THR A 98 -13.62 -15.15 -7.89
CA THR A 98 -13.27 -14.09 -8.82
C THR A 98 -12.37 -13.07 -8.12
N VAL A 99 -11.27 -12.73 -8.76
CA VAL A 99 -10.27 -11.78 -8.29
C VAL A 99 -10.09 -10.71 -9.35
N LEU A 100 -10.29 -9.45 -8.95
CA LEU A 100 -9.94 -8.30 -9.78
C LEU A 100 -8.45 -8.00 -9.60
N VAL A 101 -7.73 -7.90 -10.71
CA VAL A 101 -6.33 -7.52 -10.76
C VAL A 101 -6.25 -6.13 -11.38
N ALA A 102 -5.97 -5.11 -10.59
CA ALA A 102 -5.86 -3.73 -11.07
C ALA A 102 -4.40 -3.27 -11.11
N ARG A 103 -4.05 -2.59 -12.20
CA ARG A 103 -2.83 -1.81 -12.34
C ARG A 103 -3.17 -0.33 -12.31
N PHE A 104 -2.42 0.43 -11.53
CA PHE A 104 -2.57 1.88 -11.42
C PHE A 104 -1.41 2.59 -12.12
N ARG A 105 -1.70 3.74 -12.72
CA ARG A 105 -0.70 4.60 -13.34
C ARG A 105 0.27 5.08 -12.26
N GLN A 106 1.54 4.71 -12.39
CA GLN A 106 2.56 5.00 -11.38
C GLN A 106 2.68 6.49 -11.07
N SER A 107 2.68 7.35 -12.10
CA SER A 107 2.76 8.80 -11.95
C SER A 107 1.66 9.37 -11.05
N ASP A 108 0.44 8.86 -11.19
CA ASP A 108 -0.72 9.34 -10.47
C ASP A 108 -0.70 8.89 -9.02
N VAL A 109 -0.29 7.65 -8.77
CA VAL A 109 -0.13 7.11 -7.41
C VAL A 109 1.00 7.82 -6.67
N ASP A 110 2.14 8.03 -7.33
CA ASP A 110 3.28 8.75 -6.76
C ASP A 110 2.92 10.23 -6.49
N GLY A 111 2.19 10.86 -7.42
CA GLY A 111 1.65 12.20 -7.26
C GLY A 111 0.70 12.32 -6.07
N LEU A 112 -0.23 11.36 -5.94
CA LEU A 112 -1.16 11.26 -4.82
C LEU A 112 -0.44 11.09 -3.49
N ILE A 113 0.53 10.18 -3.42
CA ILE A 113 1.33 9.95 -2.20
C ILE A 113 2.06 11.23 -1.80
N ALA A 114 2.75 11.87 -2.75
CA ALA A 114 3.47 13.10 -2.50
C ALA A 114 2.53 14.24 -2.10
N ALA A 115 1.36 14.36 -2.72
CA ALA A 115 0.37 15.37 -2.41
C ALA A 115 -0.24 15.16 -1.01
N LEU A 116 -0.44 13.93 -0.57
CA LEU A 116 -0.94 13.59 0.76
C LEU A 116 0.16 13.54 1.84
N GLY A 117 1.41 13.80 1.48
CA GLY A 117 2.55 13.73 2.39
C GLY A 117 2.77 12.33 2.98
N LEU A 118 2.33 11.28 2.27
CA LEU A 118 2.50 9.90 2.72
C LEU A 118 3.99 9.52 2.68
N PRO A 119 4.49 8.73 3.66
CA PRO A 119 5.83 8.19 3.57
C PRO A 119 5.96 7.30 2.33
N VAL A 120 7.15 7.23 1.73
CA VAL A 120 7.45 6.34 0.61
C VAL A 120 8.59 5.41 0.98
N TRP A 121 8.47 4.13 0.60
CA TRP A 121 9.57 3.17 0.68
C TRP A 121 10.83 3.69 -0.02
N PRO A 122 12.02 3.65 0.60
CA PRO A 122 13.26 3.91 -0.12
C PRO A 122 13.47 2.87 -1.25
N LEU A 123 14.11 3.32 -2.33
CA LEU A 123 14.62 2.46 -3.39
C LEU A 123 16.16 2.39 -3.29
N PRO A 124 16.78 1.20 -3.40
CA PRO A 124 16.15 -0.12 -3.55
C PRO A 124 15.40 -0.57 -2.28
N ARG A 125 14.30 -1.32 -2.44
CA ARG A 125 13.49 -1.79 -1.30
C ARG A 125 14.32 -2.73 -0.40
N PRO A 126 14.25 -2.57 0.94
CA PRO A 126 14.92 -3.47 1.88
C PRO A 126 14.46 -4.92 1.69
N LYS A 127 15.40 -5.86 1.82
CA LYS A 127 15.14 -7.31 1.76
C LYS A 127 15.76 -8.03 2.97
N PRO A 128 15.18 -7.88 4.17
CA PRO A 128 15.71 -8.54 5.36
C PRO A 128 15.62 -10.06 5.26
N VAL A 129 16.54 -10.77 5.92
CA VAL A 129 16.47 -12.22 6.06
C VAL A 129 15.66 -12.59 7.30
N LEU A 130 14.66 -13.44 7.12
CA LEU A 130 13.83 -13.99 8.18
C LEU A 130 14.53 -15.19 8.84
N TRP A 131 15.00 -14.99 10.06
CA TRP A 131 15.54 -16.03 10.93
C TRP A 131 14.47 -16.46 11.92
N LEU A 132 13.67 -17.45 11.55
CA LEU A 132 12.53 -17.92 12.32
C LEU A 132 12.80 -19.29 12.93
N ALA A 133 12.61 -19.41 14.24
CA ALA A 133 12.51 -20.69 14.93
C ALA A 133 11.05 -20.97 15.33
N ILE A 134 10.54 -22.17 15.03
CA ILE A 134 9.21 -22.60 15.45
C ILE A 134 9.36 -23.75 16.45
N ASP A 135 8.62 -23.67 17.55
CA ASP A 135 8.44 -24.78 18.49
C ASP A 135 6.95 -25.10 18.65
N ASP A 136 6.62 -26.32 18.26
CA ASP A 136 5.29 -26.92 18.35
C ASP A 136 5.18 -27.96 19.48
N GLY A 137 6.15 -27.99 20.39
CA GLY A 137 6.26 -28.96 21.49
C GLY A 137 7.34 -30.02 21.27
N SER A 138 7.98 -30.05 20.09
CA SER A 138 9.13 -30.94 19.80
C SER A 138 10.47 -30.20 19.81
N GLY A 139 10.51 -28.98 20.37
CA GLY A 139 11.69 -28.13 20.46
C GLY A 139 11.88 -27.21 19.25
N PRO A 140 12.72 -26.17 19.39
CA PRO A 140 12.88 -25.12 18.40
C PRO A 140 13.60 -25.62 17.14
N ARG A 141 12.99 -25.38 15.97
CA ARG A 141 13.53 -25.73 14.66
C ARG A 141 13.59 -24.52 13.73
N LEU A 142 14.70 -24.36 13.00
CA LEU A 142 14.87 -23.28 12.03
C LEU A 142 13.94 -23.49 10.83
N VAL A 143 13.30 -22.41 10.39
CA VAL A 143 12.57 -22.36 9.13
C VAL A 143 13.49 -21.83 8.04
N GLY A 144 13.96 -22.73 7.18
CA GLY A 144 14.73 -22.40 5.97
C GLY A 144 13.88 -22.44 4.72
N VAL A 145 14.53 -22.29 3.55
CA VAL A 145 13.87 -22.37 2.23
C VAL A 145 13.05 -23.65 2.05
N ALA A 146 13.56 -24.80 2.51
CA ALA A 146 12.85 -26.08 2.42
C ALA A 146 11.54 -26.12 3.23
N GLN A 147 11.37 -25.23 4.21
CA GLN A 147 10.19 -25.10 5.06
C GLN A 147 9.40 -23.82 4.77
N ALA A 148 9.56 -23.20 3.59
CA ALA A 148 8.93 -21.92 3.27
C ALA A 148 7.40 -21.88 3.50
N ASN A 149 6.71 -23.01 3.30
CA ASN A 149 5.28 -23.12 3.58
C ASN A 149 4.91 -22.82 5.04
N ALA A 150 5.81 -23.13 6.00
CA ALA A 150 5.60 -22.82 7.42
C ALA A 150 5.70 -21.32 7.71
N ALA A 151 6.50 -20.56 6.93
CA ALA A 151 6.63 -19.11 7.04
C ALA A 151 5.68 -18.33 6.12
N ARG A 152 4.78 -19.01 5.39
CA ARG A 152 4.02 -18.38 4.31
C ARG A 152 3.20 -17.16 4.75
N SER A 153 2.60 -17.19 5.95
CA SER A 153 1.79 -16.06 6.43
C SER A 153 2.60 -14.79 6.66
N VAL A 154 3.85 -14.89 7.16
CA VAL A 154 4.72 -13.72 7.33
C VAL A 154 5.34 -13.27 6.00
N LEU A 155 5.65 -14.20 5.10
CA LEU A 155 6.16 -13.86 3.76
C LEU A 155 5.10 -13.14 2.91
N ASP A 156 3.89 -13.67 2.86
CA ASP A 156 2.76 -13.07 2.14
C ASP A 156 2.43 -11.69 2.75
N ARG A 157 2.43 -11.60 4.09
CA ARG A 157 2.22 -10.32 4.76
C ARG A 157 3.30 -9.29 4.44
N ALA A 158 4.57 -9.69 4.33
CA ALA A 158 5.63 -8.77 3.91
C ALA A 158 5.36 -8.17 2.52
N ILE A 159 4.90 -9.00 1.58
CA ILE A 159 4.52 -8.56 0.22
C ILE A 159 3.35 -7.57 0.28
N GLU A 160 2.32 -7.85 1.10
CA GLU A 160 1.20 -6.92 1.32
C GLU A 160 1.66 -5.58 1.92
N ARG A 161 2.70 -5.59 2.76
CA ARG A 161 3.31 -4.39 3.34
C ARG A 161 4.30 -3.69 2.40
N GLY A 162 4.54 -4.26 1.21
CA GLY A 162 5.36 -3.65 0.18
C GLY A 162 6.85 -3.98 0.29
N TYR A 163 7.25 -5.03 0.97
CA TYR A 163 8.64 -5.48 0.97
C TYR A 163 8.72 -7.00 0.86
N ARG A 164 9.93 -7.55 0.84
CA ARG A 164 10.12 -9.01 0.77
C ARG A 164 11.09 -9.46 1.85
N LEU A 165 10.83 -10.64 2.38
CA LEU A 165 11.71 -11.33 3.29
C LEU A 165 12.43 -12.46 2.55
N GLY A 166 13.74 -12.58 2.76
CA GLY A 166 14.50 -13.76 2.37
C GLY A 166 14.40 -14.85 3.45
N LEU A 167 14.65 -16.10 3.08
CA LEU A 167 14.82 -17.20 4.02
C LEU A 167 16.26 -17.70 3.97
N PRO A 168 16.83 -18.20 5.09
CA PRO A 168 18.12 -18.83 5.07
C PRO A 168 18.07 -20.15 4.28
N GLY A 169 19.20 -20.54 3.69
CA GLY A 169 19.30 -21.77 2.90
C GLY A 169 18.94 -23.03 3.70
N GLY A 170 19.20 -23.03 5.01
CA GLY A 170 18.88 -24.13 5.92
C GLY A 170 19.99 -25.19 6.02
N ALA A 171 21.24 -24.83 5.70
CA ALA A 171 22.39 -25.73 5.80
C ALA A 171 22.64 -26.17 7.27
N ALA A 172 23.37 -27.26 7.49
CA ALA A 172 23.63 -27.78 8.84
C ALA A 172 24.22 -26.71 9.80
N ALA A 173 25.10 -25.85 9.30
CA ALA A 173 25.67 -24.73 10.05
C ALA A 173 24.64 -23.63 10.41
N GLU A 174 23.53 -23.53 9.68
CA GLU A 174 22.43 -22.62 10.01
C GLU A 174 21.44 -23.27 10.96
N GLN A 175 21.21 -24.59 10.87
CA GLN A 175 20.27 -25.32 11.74
C GLN A 175 20.61 -25.16 13.23
N VAL A 176 21.90 -25.11 13.58
CA VAL A 176 22.34 -24.89 14.96
C VAL A 176 21.98 -23.50 15.51
N LEU A 177 21.61 -22.54 14.65
CA LEU A 177 21.18 -21.21 15.08
C LEU A 177 19.77 -21.21 15.67
N ALA A 178 18.99 -22.29 15.56
CA ALA A 178 17.68 -22.38 16.20
C ALA A 178 17.75 -22.04 17.70
N GLY A 179 18.77 -22.53 18.41
CA GLY A 179 18.99 -22.21 19.83
C GLY A 179 19.39 -20.75 20.08
N ALA A 180 20.18 -20.15 19.17
CA ALA A 180 20.56 -18.74 19.24
C ALA A 180 19.34 -17.82 19.01
N ILE A 181 18.53 -18.12 18.00
CA ILE A 181 17.25 -17.43 17.72
C ILE A 181 16.32 -17.55 18.93
N TRP A 182 16.22 -18.73 19.53
CA TRP A 182 15.35 -18.97 20.69
C TRP A 182 15.71 -18.10 21.91
N ARG A 183 17.02 -17.90 22.13
CA ARG A 183 17.58 -17.00 23.15
C ARG A 183 17.64 -15.53 22.71
N LYS A 184 17.17 -15.21 21.49
CA LYS A 184 17.26 -13.88 20.86
C LYS A 184 18.70 -13.33 20.80
N ASP A 185 19.68 -14.21 20.59
CA ASP A 185 21.09 -13.84 20.41
C ASP A 185 21.29 -13.19 19.03
N THR A 186 21.06 -11.87 18.98
CA THR A 186 21.15 -11.08 17.75
C THR A 186 22.56 -11.06 17.17
N ALA A 187 23.60 -11.13 18.00
CA ALA A 187 24.99 -11.12 17.57
C ALA A 187 25.38 -12.42 16.85
N ALA A 188 24.92 -13.58 17.33
CA ALA A 188 25.11 -14.85 16.65
C ALA A 188 24.40 -14.88 15.28
N VAL A 189 23.16 -14.40 15.23
CA VAL A 189 22.39 -14.35 13.97
C VAL A 189 22.98 -13.34 12.99
N ALA A 190 23.46 -12.18 13.45
CA ALA A 190 24.12 -11.18 12.60
C ALA A 190 25.39 -11.74 11.95
N ARG A 191 26.22 -12.49 12.70
CA ARG A 191 27.41 -13.17 12.15
C ARG A 191 27.06 -14.18 11.06
N ALA A 192 26.04 -15.00 11.30
CA ALA A 192 25.55 -15.95 10.30
C ALA A 192 24.92 -15.27 9.07
N SER A 193 24.41 -14.05 9.26
CA SER A 193 23.78 -13.26 8.22
C SER A 193 24.76 -12.49 7.34
N ALA A 194 26.06 -12.46 7.68
CA ALA A 194 27.06 -11.69 6.94
C ALA A 194 27.18 -12.06 5.45
N LYS A 195 26.76 -13.27 5.08
CA LYS A 195 26.69 -13.74 3.69
C LYS A 195 25.48 -13.21 2.90
N TYR A 196 24.51 -12.59 3.57
CA TYR A 196 23.33 -11.99 2.94
C TYR A 196 23.49 -10.46 2.89
N SER A 197 23.14 -9.85 1.75
CA SER A 197 23.25 -8.40 1.53
C SER A 197 21.88 -7.81 1.16
N PRO A 198 21.37 -6.78 1.88
CA PRO A 198 21.96 -6.14 3.07
C PRO A 198 21.88 -7.03 4.33
N PRO A 199 22.73 -6.78 5.35
CA PRO A 199 22.73 -7.55 6.60
C PRO A 199 21.61 -7.10 7.53
N MET A 200 20.37 -7.09 7.04
CA MET A 200 19.16 -6.85 7.84
C MET A 200 18.55 -8.19 8.23
N GLN A 201 18.15 -8.34 9.50
CA GLN A 201 17.55 -9.56 10.01
C GLN A 201 16.20 -9.27 10.66
N LEU A 202 15.21 -10.10 10.32
CA LEU A 202 14.02 -10.27 11.14
C LEU A 202 14.18 -11.57 11.90
N ILE A 203 14.46 -11.48 13.20
CA ILE A 203 14.66 -12.62 14.08
C ILE A 203 13.35 -12.89 14.79
N GLY A 204 12.84 -14.11 14.65
CA GLY A 204 11.55 -14.51 15.18
C GLY A 204 11.62 -15.83 15.92
N LYS A 205 10.88 -15.95 17.02
CA LYS A 205 10.51 -17.26 17.58
C LYS A 205 9.01 -17.36 17.72
N LEU A 206 8.44 -18.44 17.23
CA LEU A 206 7.03 -18.78 17.37
C LEU A 206 6.90 -20.00 18.27
N TYR A 207 6.06 -19.91 19.29
CA TYR A 207 5.88 -20.96 20.27
C TYR A 207 4.45 -21.01 20.79
N ARG A 208 4.07 -22.17 21.32
CA ARG A 208 2.75 -22.36 21.94
C ARG A 208 2.83 -22.14 23.44
N ASN A 209 1.85 -21.45 24.00
CA ASN A 209 1.60 -21.31 25.44
C ASN A 209 0.11 -21.56 25.74
N ASP A 210 -0.28 -21.44 27.00
CA ASP A 210 -1.67 -21.70 27.44
C ASP A 210 -2.70 -20.78 26.77
N ALA A 211 -2.30 -19.59 26.33
CA ALA A 211 -3.15 -18.62 25.65
C ALA A 211 -3.21 -18.80 24.11
N GLY A 212 -2.49 -19.79 23.56
CA GLY A 212 -2.43 -20.05 22.12
C GLY A 212 -1.01 -19.94 21.56
N TRP A 213 -0.87 -19.29 20.41
CA TRP A 213 0.43 -19.08 19.77
C TRP A 213 0.96 -17.69 20.09
N THR A 214 2.24 -17.62 20.43
CA THR A 214 2.96 -16.36 20.68
C THR A 214 4.21 -16.29 19.80
N ALA A 215 4.41 -15.16 19.16
CA ALA A 215 5.58 -14.86 18.36
C ALA A 215 6.32 -13.65 18.93
N ASP A 216 7.60 -13.84 19.21
CA ASP A 216 8.51 -12.76 19.60
C ASP A 216 9.40 -12.38 18.43
N TRP A 217 9.55 -11.08 18.21
CA TRP A 217 10.28 -10.54 17.08
C TRP A 217 11.33 -9.53 17.50
N VAL A 218 12.45 -9.53 16.79
CA VAL A 218 13.50 -8.52 16.86
C VAL A 218 13.92 -8.18 15.44
N PHE A 219 13.85 -6.90 15.07
CA PHE A 219 14.36 -6.41 13.81
C PHE A 219 15.72 -5.75 14.01
N VAL A 220 16.70 -6.21 13.23
CA VAL A 220 18.11 -5.81 13.35
C VAL A 220 18.58 -5.27 12.01
N ASP A 221 19.28 -4.14 12.04
CA ASP A 221 20.02 -3.60 10.90
C ASP A 221 21.46 -3.30 11.31
N ASN A 222 22.41 -3.85 10.56
CA ASN A 222 23.84 -3.65 10.78
C ASN A 222 24.26 -3.89 12.24
N GLY A 223 23.72 -4.94 12.86
CA GLY A 223 23.96 -5.31 14.26
C GLY A 223 23.18 -4.52 15.31
N ASN A 224 22.46 -3.46 14.93
CA ASN A 224 21.66 -2.64 15.84
C ASN A 224 20.21 -3.12 15.87
N VAL A 225 19.65 -3.30 17.06
CA VAL A 225 18.21 -3.57 17.21
C VAL A 225 17.44 -2.30 16.91
N LEU A 226 16.65 -2.32 15.84
CA LEU A 226 15.78 -1.21 15.45
C LEU A 226 14.42 -1.28 16.16
N SER A 227 13.90 -2.49 16.40
CA SER A 227 12.65 -2.71 17.12
C SER A 227 12.55 -4.14 17.66
N SER A 228 11.71 -4.32 18.69
CA SER A 228 11.33 -5.62 19.22
C SER A 228 9.86 -5.60 19.66
N TRP A 229 9.11 -6.66 19.38
CA TRP A 229 7.70 -6.75 19.72
C TRP A 229 7.26 -8.20 19.89
N THR A 230 6.09 -8.39 20.47
CA THR A 230 5.45 -9.69 20.67
C THR A 230 4.03 -9.64 20.11
N SER A 231 3.58 -10.75 19.54
CA SER A 231 2.22 -10.94 19.05
C SER A 231 1.67 -12.28 19.54
N SER A 232 0.41 -12.33 19.94
CA SER A 232 -0.26 -13.55 20.39
C SER A 232 -1.62 -13.69 19.70
N ASP A 233 -1.96 -14.90 19.28
CA ASP A 233 -3.25 -15.24 18.65
C ASP A 233 -3.53 -16.75 18.85
N GLY A 234 -4.81 -17.15 18.79
CA GLY A 234 -5.18 -18.57 18.75
C GLY A 234 -4.71 -19.30 17.49
N ASP A 235 -4.48 -18.60 16.37
CA ASP A 235 -3.93 -19.13 15.11
C ASP A 235 -2.47 -18.70 14.92
N ALA A 236 -1.58 -19.69 14.79
CA ALA A 236 -0.14 -19.51 14.53
C ALA A 236 0.15 -18.57 13.35
N ARG A 237 -0.63 -18.66 12.28
CA ARG A 237 -0.42 -17.87 11.06
C ARG A 237 -0.66 -16.39 11.31
N ARG A 238 -1.66 -16.05 12.14
CA ARG A 238 -1.96 -14.66 12.53
C ARG A 238 -0.90 -14.11 13.48
N ALA A 239 -0.51 -14.89 14.50
CA ALA A 239 0.58 -14.50 15.40
C ALA A 239 1.88 -14.25 14.61
N MET A 240 2.18 -15.09 13.61
CA MET A 240 3.39 -14.98 12.80
C MET A 240 3.36 -13.81 11.81
N ALA A 241 2.21 -13.53 11.19
CA ALA A 241 2.07 -12.45 10.20
C ALA A 241 2.46 -11.07 10.76
N ALA A 242 2.22 -10.83 12.06
CA ALA A 242 2.61 -9.59 12.74
C ALA A 242 4.14 -9.33 12.73
N GLY A 243 4.96 -10.36 12.46
CA GLY A 243 6.39 -10.21 12.24
C GLY A 243 6.71 -9.32 11.02
N ALA A 244 5.88 -9.39 9.98
CA ALA A 244 6.07 -8.55 8.81
C ALA A 244 5.61 -7.10 9.05
N ASP A 245 4.54 -6.93 9.82
CA ASP A 245 4.05 -5.60 10.17
C ASP A 245 5.07 -4.79 10.97
N GLY A 246 5.65 -5.37 12.03
CA GLY A 246 6.63 -4.67 12.86
C GLY A 246 7.95 -4.38 12.15
N ALA A 247 8.39 -5.27 11.25
CA ALA A 247 9.55 -5.01 10.40
C ALA A 247 9.28 -3.87 9.40
N ALA A 248 8.09 -3.84 8.78
CA ALA A 248 7.71 -2.74 7.90
C ALA A 248 7.69 -1.40 8.65
N ASP A 249 7.08 -1.36 9.84
CA ASP A 249 6.99 -0.17 10.67
C ASP A 249 8.40 0.35 11.05
N ALA A 250 9.32 -0.55 11.40
CA ALA A 250 10.72 -0.22 11.73
C ALA A 250 11.47 0.37 10.53
N LEU A 251 11.32 -0.25 9.36
CA LEU A 251 11.96 0.23 8.13
C LEU A 251 11.40 1.58 7.68
N VAL A 252 10.08 1.77 7.72
CA VAL A 252 9.44 3.05 7.36
C VAL A 252 9.90 4.15 8.30
N LYS A 253 9.93 3.89 9.61
CA LYS A 253 10.42 4.85 10.60
C LYS A 253 11.86 5.27 10.35
N ARG A 254 12.71 4.36 9.88
CA ARG A 254 14.15 4.59 9.69
C ARG A 254 14.51 5.19 8.34
N TYR A 255 13.84 4.78 7.26
CA TYR A 255 14.28 5.08 5.90
C TYR A 255 13.23 5.70 4.98
N ALA A 256 11.96 5.76 5.39
CA ALA A 256 10.96 6.37 4.52
C ALA A 256 11.24 7.85 4.33
N LYS A 257 11.15 8.28 3.08
CA LYS A 257 11.22 9.70 2.73
C LYS A 257 9.81 10.27 2.71
N ARG A 258 9.67 11.53 3.12
CA ARG A 258 8.45 12.32 2.90
C ARG A 258 8.78 13.42 1.92
N VAL A 259 7.94 13.57 0.90
CA VAL A 259 7.97 14.74 0.04
C VAL A 259 7.33 15.87 0.82
N ASP A 260 7.94 17.06 0.79
CA ASP A 260 7.27 18.23 1.33
C ASP A 260 6.00 18.52 0.51
N SER A 261 4.87 18.45 1.20
CA SER A 261 3.54 18.66 0.64
C SER A 261 2.98 20.03 1.00
N GLY A 262 3.71 20.84 1.77
CA GLY A 262 3.24 22.10 2.34
C GLY A 262 2.38 21.90 3.59
N VAL A 263 2.08 23.02 4.25
CA VAL A 263 1.39 23.07 5.55
C VAL A 263 -0.13 22.93 5.36
N PRO A 264 -0.83 22.11 6.16
CA PRO A 264 -2.30 22.09 6.14
C PRO A 264 -2.88 23.42 6.63
N GLY A 265 -3.98 23.89 6.05
CA GLY A 265 -4.63 25.12 6.50
C GLY A 265 -5.64 25.68 5.50
N VAL A 266 -6.13 26.89 5.79
CA VAL A 266 -7.01 27.63 4.88
C VAL A 266 -6.18 28.58 4.04
N TYR A 267 -6.39 28.54 2.74
CA TYR A 267 -5.68 29.33 1.75
C TYR A 267 -6.68 30.16 0.94
N ARG A 268 -6.45 31.47 0.84
CA ARG A 268 -7.19 32.31 -0.10
C ARG A 268 -6.64 32.09 -1.52
N ALA A 269 -7.51 31.72 -2.44
CA ALA A 269 -7.20 31.62 -3.86
C ALA A 269 -8.10 32.54 -4.69
N VAL A 270 -7.52 33.14 -5.71
CA VAL A 270 -8.18 33.99 -6.69
C VAL A 270 -8.24 33.20 -8.00
N ILE A 271 -9.43 33.04 -8.55
CA ILE A 271 -9.66 32.32 -9.81
C ILE A 271 -10.23 33.29 -10.82
N THR A 272 -9.55 33.44 -11.95
CA THR A 272 -9.92 34.35 -13.06
C THR A 272 -10.40 33.59 -14.29
N GLY A 273 -11.11 34.28 -15.19
CA GLY A 273 -11.65 33.71 -16.44
C GLY A 273 -13.01 33.03 -16.28
N ILE A 274 -13.78 33.37 -15.24
CA ILE A 274 -15.10 32.76 -14.98
C ILE A 274 -16.17 33.57 -15.69
N GLY A 275 -16.61 33.13 -16.88
CA GLY A 275 -17.61 33.84 -17.68
C GLY A 275 -19.04 33.34 -17.50
N SER A 276 -19.23 32.17 -16.89
CA SER A 276 -20.52 31.48 -16.88
C SER A 276 -20.73 30.60 -15.63
N ALA A 277 -21.98 30.16 -15.43
CA ALA A 277 -22.30 29.15 -14.42
C ALA A 277 -21.61 27.80 -14.71
N ASP A 278 -21.44 27.45 -15.99
CA ASP A 278 -20.75 26.23 -16.40
C ASP A 278 -19.27 26.27 -16.03
N ASP A 279 -18.62 27.43 -16.16
CA ASP A 279 -17.23 27.64 -15.72
C ASP A 279 -17.08 27.45 -14.21
N TYR A 280 -18.02 28.00 -13.43
CA TYR A 280 -18.06 27.79 -11.98
C TYR A 280 -18.24 26.31 -11.61
N LEU A 281 -19.12 25.59 -12.31
CA LEU A 281 -19.33 24.16 -12.09
C LEU A 281 -18.09 23.33 -12.45
N ARG A 282 -17.41 23.67 -13.56
CA ARG A 282 -16.13 23.04 -13.96
C ARG A 282 -15.05 23.22 -12.90
N ILE A 283 -14.89 24.43 -12.37
CA ILE A 283 -13.93 24.76 -11.31
C ILE A 283 -14.26 24.00 -10.02
N SER A 284 -15.52 24.05 -9.62
CA SER A 284 -16.01 23.38 -8.41
C SER A 284 -15.77 21.87 -8.50
N ALA A 285 -16.10 21.26 -9.64
CA ALA A 285 -15.86 19.84 -9.88
C ALA A 285 -14.37 19.49 -9.86
N ALA A 286 -13.52 20.30 -10.49
CA ALA A 286 -12.07 20.10 -10.49
C ALA A 286 -11.48 20.14 -9.08
N LEU A 287 -11.82 21.16 -8.28
CA LEU A 287 -11.31 21.32 -6.93
C LEU A 287 -11.88 20.26 -5.96
N GLN A 288 -13.17 19.91 -6.07
CA GLN A 288 -13.77 18.85 -5.24
C GLN A 288 -13.23 17.45 -5.56
N GLY A 289 -12.78 17.23 -6.80
CA GLY A 289 -12.15 15.99 -7.22
C GLY A 289 -10.74 15.77 -6.64
N VAL A 290 -10.08 16.84 -6.18
CA VAL A 290 -8.72 16.77 -5.66
C VAL A 290 -8.71 16.31 -4.20
N SER A 291 -7.98 15.22 -3.92
CA SER A 291 -7.96 14.59 -2.60
C SER A 291 -7.40 15.44 -1.46
N VAL A 292 -6.62 16.49 -1.77
CA VAL A 292 -6.07 17.41 -0.77
C VAL A 292 -7.04 18.55 -0.40
N VAL A 293 -8.12 18.76 -1.16
CA VAL A 293 -9.12 19.79 -0.87
C VAL A 293 -10.16 19.24 0.09
N ARG A 294 -10.27 19.84 1.27
CA ARG A 294 -11.27 19.46 2.28
C ARG A 294 -12.57 20.23 2.14
N SER A 295 -12.48 21.54 1.90
CA SER A 295 -13.64 22.38 1.64
C SER A 295 -13.28 23.56 0.75
N ILE A 296 -14.29 24.05 0.03
CA ILE A 296 -14.22 25.22 -0.85
C ILE A 296 -15.29 26.18 -0.36
N ARG A 297 -14.92 27.41 -0.01
CA ARG A 297 -15.85 28.44 0.44
C ARG A 297 -15.71 29.67 -0.46
N PRO A 298 -16.67 29.94 -1.35
CA PRO A 298 -16.70 31.20 -2.07
C PRO A 298 -16.76 32.37 -1.09
N VAL A 299 -15.95 33.39 -1.32
CA VAL A 299 -15.87 34.58 -0.46
C VAL A 299 -16.43 35.79 -1.17
N SER A 300 -16.00 36.01 -2.42
CA SER A 300 -16.53 37.06 -3.27
C SER A 300 -16.43 36.65 -4.75
N ALA A 301 -17.30 37.21 -5.57
CA ALA A 301 -17.22 37.08 -7.03
C ALA A 301 -17.53 38.45 -7.64
N ASN A 302 -16.68 38.91 -8.54
CA ASN A 302 -16.84 40.18 -9.25
C ASN A 302 -16.29 40.06 -10.66
N GLY A 303 -17.15 40.29 -11.66
CA GLY A 303 -16.81 40.08 -13.06
C GLY A 303 -16.39 38.64 -13.34
N ASP A 304 -15.21 38.46 -13.92
CA ASP A 304 -14.62 37.15 -14.25
C ASP A 304 -13.71 36.60 -13.14
N ARG A 305 -13.68 37.24 -11.96
CA ARG A 305 -12.83 36.92 -10.82
C ARG A 305 -13.66 36.41 -9.64
N MET A 306 -13.25 35.27 -9.08
CA MET A 306 -13.82 34.70 -7.86
C MET A 306 -12.72 34.47 -6.82
N GLU A 307 -12.98 34.91 -5.59
CA GLU A 307 -12.16 34.58 -4.43
C GLU A 307 -12.79 33.41 -3.68
N VAL A 308 -11.95 32.43 -3.34
CA VAL A 308 -12.35 31.25 -2.60
C VAL A 308 -11.36 30.99 -1.45
N ASP A 309 -11.89 30.60 -0.31
CA ASP A 309 -11.12 29.98 0.75
C ASP A 309 -11.09 28.47 0.51
N LEU A 310 -9.88 27.93 0.36
CA LEU A 310 -9.62 26.51 0.20
C LEU A 310 -9.07 25.97 1.51
N GLU A 311 -9.81 25.08 2.16
CA GLU A 311 -9.28 24.31 3.29
C GLU A 311 -8.52 23.11 2.72
N LEU A 312 -7.20 23.11 2.87
CA LEU A 312 -6.33 22.11 2.28
C LEU A 312 -5.68 21.21 3.34
N LEU A 313 -5.62 19.91 3.04
CA LEU A 313 -4.96 18.89 3.85
C LEU A 313 -3.43 19.00 3.77
N THR A 314 -2.94 19.53 2.66
CA THR A 314 -1.55 19.86 2.37
C THR A 314 -1.54 21.15 1.58
N GLY A 315 -0.50 21.97 1.68
CA GLY A 315 -0.51 23.33 1.13
C GLY A 315 -0.69 23.40 -0.40
N ILE A 316 -0.58 24.61 -0.96
CA ILE A 316 -0.79 24.84 -2.40
C ILE A 316 0.08 23.93 -3.30
N SER A 317 1.29 23.57 -2.86
CA SER A 317 2.14 22.60 -3.56
C SER A 317 1.47 21.23 -3.75
N GLY A 318 0.74 20.73 -2.73
CA GLY A 318 -0.03 19.50 -2.82
C GLY A 318 -1.23 19.63 -3.76
N LEU A 319 -1.93 20.76 -3.73
CA LEU A 319 -3.04 21.07 -4.64
C LEU A 319 -2.60 21.07 -6.10
N ASN A 320 -1.55 21.83 -6.42
CA ASN A 320 -1.06 21.96 -7.79
C ASN A 320 -0.59 20.62 -8.37
N ARG A 321 0.06 19.79 -7.53
CA ARG A 321 0.48 18.44 -7.92
C ARG A 321 -0.71 17.56 -8.30
N MET A 322 -1.83 17.67 -7.58
CA MET A 322 -3.03 16.87 -7.83
C MET A 322 -3.88 17.38 -8.98
N LEU A 323 -3.92 18.70 -9.20
CA LEU A 323 -4.58 19.28 -10.38
C LEU A 323 -3.91 18.77 -11.67
N GLY A 324 -2.58 18.76 -11.69
CA GLY A 324 -1.80 18.29 -12.83
C GLY A 324 -2.01 19.11 -14.10
N ASP A 325 -1.37 18.70 -15.19
CA ASP A 325 -1.29 19.51 -16.41
C ASP A 325 -2.62 19.63 -17.17
N ASN A 326 -3.48 18.61 -17.02
CA ASN A 326 -4.79 18.54 -17.67
C ASN A 326 -5.90 19.27 -16.90
N SER A 327 -5.58 19.90 -15.76
CA SER A 327 -6.54 20.69 -15.00
C SER A 327 -7.10 21.85 -15.82
N PRO A 328 -8.40 22.18 -15.65
CA PRO A 328 -8.97 23.41 -16.17
C PRO A 328 -8.41 24.65 -15.44
N LEU A 329 -7.86 24.49 -14.24
CA LEU A 329 -7.20 25.53 -13.47
C LEU A 329 -5.69 25.49 -13.69
N VAL A 330 -5.12 26.62 -14.13
CA VAL A 330 -3.67 26.82 -14.27
C VAL A 330 -3.18 27.76 -13.18
N PRO A 331 -2.16 27.39 -12.38
CA PRO A 331 -1.55 28.33 -11.45
C PRO A 331 -0.85 29.47 -12.22
N VAL A 332 -1.16 30.71 -11.85
CA VAL A 332 -0.54 31.94 -12.36
C VAL A 332 0.51 32.45 -11.37
N SER A 333 0.18 32.44 -10.09
CA SER A 333 1.11 32.74 -9.00
C SER A 333 0.82 31.83 -7.81
N VAL A 334 1.88 31.35 -7.16
CA VAL A 334 1.80 30.39 -6.06
C VAL A 334 2.63 30.95 -4.91
N PRO A 335 2.03 31.26 -3.75
CA PRO A 335 2.78 31.73 -2.61
C PRO A 335 3.81 30.69 -2.16
N THR A 336 4.98 31.18 -1.73
CA THR A 336 6.11 30.34 -1.33
C THR A 336 6.03 29.84 0.11
N GLU A 337 5.17 30.42 0.96
CA GLU A 337 5.07 30.09 2.39
C GLU A 337 3.62 29.95 2.88
N GLY A 338 3.40 29.01 3.82
CA GLY A 338 2.34 28.99 4.85
C GLY A 338 0.85 29.08 4.43
N PRO A 339 -0.10 28.75 5.33
CA PRO A 339 -1.50 29.08 5.13
C PRO A 339 -1.69 30.59 5.28
N ILE A 340 -1.88 31.26 4.15
CA ILE A 340 -1.98 32.71 4.12
C ILE A 340 -3.46 33.13 4.19
N ILE A 341 -3.82 33.65 5.36
CA ILE A 341 -4.95 34.57 5.54
C ILE A 341 -4.34 35.95 5.85
N LEU A 342 -3.45 36.44 5.00
CA LEU A 342 -2.95 37.81 5.08
C LEU A 342 -3.28 38.49 3.75
N GLU A 343 -3.76 39.72 3.84
CA GLU A 343 -4.46 40.48 2.79
C GLU A 343 -3.68 40.71 1.48
N ASN A 344 -2.45 40.20 1.34
CA ASN A 344 -1.56 40.50 0.22
C ASN A 344 -0.85 39.29 -0.43
N GLU A 345 -1.01 38.06 0.06
CA GLU A 345 -0.51 36.87 -0.66
C GLU A 345 -1.63 35.85 -0.86
N HIS A 346 -1.96 35.58 -2.12
CA HIS A 346 -3.01 34.66 -2.54
C HIS A 346 -2.48 33.76 -3.64
N ALA A 347 -2.99 32.54 -3.73
CA ALA A 347 -2.75 31.71 -4.90
C ALA A 347 -3.63 32.19 -6.05
N GLU A 348 -3.06 32.49 -7.21
CA GLU A 348 -3.83 32.89 -8.39
C GLU A 348 -3.91 31.75 -9.39
N TYR A 349 -5.11 31.53 -9.89
CA TYR A 349 -5.41 30.55 -10.93
C TYR A 349 -6.17 31.19 -12.09
N ARG A 350 -5.95 30.66 -13.28
CA ARG A 350 -6.71 31.01 -14.48
C ARG A 350 -7.46 29.79 -15.01
N LEU A 351 -8.73 29.97 -15.34
CA LEU A 351 -9.52 28.97 -16.06
C LEU A 351 -9.07 28.89 -17.52
N LYS A 352 -8.86 27.66 -18.03
CA LYS A 352 -8.59 27.36 -19.45
C LYS A 352 -9.84 27.36 -20.31
#